data_AF-A0A5C4WAC1-F1
#
_entry.id   AF-A0A5C4WAC1-F1
#
_cell.length_a   1.000
_cell.length_b   1.000
_cell.length_c   1.000
_cell.angle_alpha   90.00
_cell.angle_beta   90.00
_cell.angle_gamma   90.00
#
_symmetry.space_group_name_H-M   'P 1'
#
loop_
_entity.id
_entity.type
_entity.pdbx_description
1 polymer ?
#
loop_
_entity_poly.entity_id
_entity_poly.type
_entity_poly.pdbx_seq_one_letter_code
_entity_poly.pdbx_strand_id
1 'polypeptide(L)'
;MAHRPESPVRPDDVPSPGPVRTCIGCRARVTKSELLRVTAGSGPDGRPAVVPDPDGTAPGRGAHLHPTTGCYDLAVRRKAFSRALRISPGAGGVSSAPVGEYVASRAAAAPHEPSDPTDPLNRDWSNSS
;
A
#
# COMPACT_ATOMS: atom_id res chain seq x y z
N MET A 1 -46.89 -8.10 -7.34
CA MET A 1 -45.42 -8.20 -7.34
C MET A 1 -44.95 -7.78 -5.96
N ALA A 2 -44.60 -8.71 -5.07
CA ALA A 2 -44.24 -8.39 -3.69
C ALA A 2 -42.75 -8.02 -3.64
N HIS A 3 -42.46 -6.75 -3.33
CA HIS A 3 -41.11 -6.32 -2.98
C HIS A 3 -40.70 -7.03 -1.68
N ARG A 4 -39.68 -7.89 -1.75
CA ARG A 4 -39.08 -8.52 -0.56
C ARG A 4 -38.36 -7.41 0.22
N PRO A 5 -38.70 -7.13 1.48
CA PRO A 5 -37.95 -6.16 2.27
C PRO A 5 -36.53 -6.71 2.47
N GLU A 6 -35.53 -5.87 2.16
CA GLU A 6 -34.12 -6.17 2.36
C GLU A 6 -33.86 -6.34 3.86
N SER A 7 -33.28 -7.49 4.23
CA SER A 7 -32.94 -7.80 5.62
C SER A 7 -31.98 -6.76 6.19
N PRO A 8 -32.21 -6.22 7.40
CA PRO A 8 -31.28 -5.29 8.02
C PRO A 8 -29.97 -6.02 8.32
N VAL A 9 -28.86 -5.47 7.80
CA VAL A 9 -27.49 -5.89 8.14
C VAL A 9 -27.33 -5.79 9.66
N ARG A 10 -26.92 -6.89 10.30
CA ARG A 10 -26.77 -6.94 11.75
C ARG A 10 -25.58 -6.05 12.14
N PRO A 11 -25.65 -5.32 13.28
CA PRO A 11 -24.55 -4.47 13.72
C PRO A 11 -23.24 -5.24 14.00
N ASP A 12 -23.31 -6.56 14.16
CA ASP A 12 -22.14 -7.46 14.26
C ASP A 12 -21.45 -7.73 12.91
N ASP A 13 -22.07 -7.36 11.78
CA ASP A 13 -21.52 -7.49 10.42
C ASP A 13 -20.63 -6.30 10.03
N VAL A 14 -20.35 -5.39 10.97
CA VAL A 14 -19.37 -4.32 10.74
C VAL A 14 -17.99 -4.98 10.67
N PRO A 15 -17.30 -4.96 9.51
CA PRO A 15 -16.01 -5.60 9.38
C PRO A 15 -15.06 -4.94 10.38
N SER A 16 -14.59 -5.71 11.37
CA SER A 16 -13.55 -5.23 12.27
C SER A 16 -12.34 -4.80 11.42
N PRO A 17 -11.78 -3.60 11.65
CA PRO A 17 -10.65 -3.13 10.88
C PRO A 17 -9.55 -4.18 10.98
N GLY A 18 -9.19 -4.74 9.83
CA GLY A 18 -8.27 -5.87 9.75
C GLY A 18 -6.91 -5.55 10.39
N PRO A 19 -6.01 -6.55 10.51
CA PRO A 19 -4.77 -6.40 11.23
C PRO A 19 -3.95 -5.16 10.80
N VAL A 20 -3.57 -4.32 11.76
CA VAL A 20 -2.72 -3.13 11.50
C VAL A 20 -1.26 -3.54 11.28
N ARG A 21 -0.61 -2.89 10.32
CA ARG A 21 0.77 -3.15 9.91
C ARG A 21 1.52 -1.84 9.69
N THR A 22 2.85 -1.91 9.75
CA THR A 22 3.72 -0.73 9.57
C THR A 22 4.35 -0.75 8.19
N CYS A 23 4.19 0.34 7.44
CA CYS A 23 4.88 0.53 6.17
C CYS A 23 6.40 0.66 6.41
N ILE A 24 7.22 -0.14 5.73
CA ILE A 24 8.68 -0.11 5.89
C ILE A 24 9.35 1.14 5.27
N GLY A 25 8.66 1.84 4.38
CA GLY A 25 9.12 3.08 3.75
C GLY A 25 8.91 4.29 4.68
N CYS A 26 7.65 4.65 4.93
CA CYS A 26 7.29 5.84 5.70
C CYS A 26 7.12 5.61 7.22
N ARG A 27 7.03 4.34 7.68
CA ARG A 27 6.76 3.95 9.09
C ARG A 27 5.36 4.27 9.63
N ALA A 28 4.43 4.72 8.80
CA ALA A 28 3.03 4.85 9.20
C ALA A 28 2.41 3.47 9.48
N ARG A 29 1.45 3.43 10.43
CA ARG A 29 0.66 2.24 10.78
C ARG A 29 -0.72 2.37 10.17
N VAL A 30 -1.11 1.40 9.35
CA VAL A 30 -2.40 1.39 8.63
C VAL A 30 -2.94 -0.04 8.57
N THR A 31 -4.16 -0.23 8.08
CA THR A 31 -4.73 -1.57 7.94
C THR A 31 -3.93 -2.39 6.91
N LYS A 32 -3.89 -3.72 7.06
CA LYS A 32 -3.21 -4.63 6.11
C LYS A 32 -3.69 -4.40 4.67
N SER A 33 -4.97 -4.10 4.47
CA SER A 33 -5.60 -3.84 3.16
C SER A 33 -5.01 -2.64 2.42
N GLU A 34 -4.43 -1.69 3.15
CA GLU A 34 -3.81 -0.49 2.55
C GLU A 34 -2.34 -0.72 2.14
N LEU A 35 -1.76 -1.89 2.46
CA LEU A 35 -0.36 -2.18 2.23
C LEU A 35 -0.17 -3.34 1.25
N LEU A 36 0.78 -3.14 0.33
CA LEU A 36 1.37 -4.19 -0.46
C LEU A 36 2.28 -5.06 0.43
N ARG A 37 2.08 -6.38 0.42
CA ARG A 37 3.07 -7.32 0.94
C ARG A 37 4.18 -7.50 -0.09
N VAL A 38 5.41 -7.56 0.38
CA VAL A 38 6.60 -7.89 -0.42
C VAL A 38 7.36 -9.02 0.26
N THR A 39 7.99 -9.90 -0.50
CA THR A 39 8.73 -11.05 0.00
C THR A 39 10.10 -11.17 -0.66
N ALA A 40 10.98 -11.97 -0.06
CA ALA A 40 12.21 -12.41 -0.72
C ALA A 40 11.89 -13.61 -1.62
N GLY A 41 12.28 -13.53 -2.88
CA GLY A 41 12.07 -14.58 -3.88
C GLY A 41 13.12 -14.49 -4.98
N SER A 42 12.75 -14.91 -6.19
CA SER A 42 13.60 -14.80 -7.38
C SER A 42 12.97 -13.86 -8.41
N GLY A 43 13.80 -13.04 -9.04
CA GLY A 43 13.41 -12.22 -10.18
C GLY A 43 13.23 -13.05 -11.46
N PRO A 44 12.86 -12.42 -12.58
CA PRO A 44 12.69 -13.09 -13.87
C PRO A 44 13.95 -13.79 -14.38
N ASP A 45 15.12 -13.34 -13.95
CA ASP A 45 16.44 -13.89 -14.27
C ASP A 45 16.88 -15.01 -13.31
N GLY A 46 15.99 -15.44 -12.40
CA GLY A 46 16.27 -16.46 -11.39
C GLY A 46 17.16 -15.98 -10.23
N ARG A 47 17.59 -14.71 -10.23
CA ARG A 47 18.44 -14.16 -9.16
C ARG A 47 17.60 -13.73 -7.96
N PRO A 48 18.18 -13.74 -6.74
CA PRO A 48 17.48 -13.24 -5.57
C PRO A 48 16.95 -11.82 -5.76
N ALA A 49 15.66 -11.64 -5.52
CA ALA A 49 14.96 -10.36 -5.65
C ALA A 49 13.93 -10.17 -4.53
N VAL A 50 13.56 -8.92 -4.28
CA VAL A 50 12.34 -8.57 -3.57
C VAL A 50 11.21 -8.54 -4.59
N VAL A 51 10.15 -9.29 -4.32
CA VAL A 51 9.00 -9.45 -5.21
C VAL A 51 7.72 -8.95 -4.54
N PRO A 52 6.81 -8.30 -5.30
CA PRO A 52 5.48 -7.94 -4.82
C PRO A 52 4.62 -9.20 -4.64
N ASP A 53 3.79 -9.20 -3.60
CA ASP A 53 2.85 -10.27 -3.28
C ASP A 53 1.48 -9.65 -2.89
N PRO A 54 0.70 -9.20 -3.89
CA PRO A 54 -0.58 -8.52 -3.65
C PRO A 54 -1.62 -9.41 -2.97
N ASP A 55 -1.62 -10.71 -3.30
CA ASP A 55 -2.58 -11.68 -2.75
C ASP A 55 -2.18 -12.16 -1.34
N GLY A 56 -0.93 -11.92 -0.94
CA GLY A 56 -0.44 -12.31 0.38
C GLY A 56 -0.20 -13.81 0.54
N THR A 57 -0.05 -14.54 -0.57
CA THR A 57 0.00 -16.01 -0.60
C THR A 57 1.43 -16.55 -0.68
N ALA A 58 2.41 -15.72 -1.04
CA ALA A 58 3.79 -16.17 -1.20
C ALA A 58 4.38 -16.69 0.13
N PRO A 59 5.09 -17.83 0.12
CA PRO A 59 5.68 -18.38 1.34
C PRO A 59 6.81 -17.51 1.88
N GLY A 60 7.15 -17.71 3.15
CA GLY A 60 8.31 -17.07 3.79
C GLY A 60 8.05 -15.69 4.40
N ARG A 61 9.15 -15.01 4.77
CA ARG A 61 9.10 -13.73 5.47
C ARG A 61 8.65 -12.63 4.53
N GLY A 62 7.58 -11.92 4.93
CA GLY A 62 7.09 -10.74 4.22
C GLY A 62 7.34 -9.44 4.98
N ALA A 63 7.31 -8.35 4.25
CA ALA A 63 7.27 -6.99 4.76
C ALA A 63 6.10 -6.22 4.10
N HIS A 64 5.73 -5.08 4.67
CA HIS A 64 4.60 -4.30 4.19
C HIS A 64 5.03 -2.91 3.75
N LEU A 65 4.52 -2.46 2.61
CA LEU A 65 4.85 -1.18 1.98
C LEU A 65 3.55 -0.56 1.44
N HIS A 66 3.37 0.75 1.55
CA HIS A 66 2.29 1.37 0.76
C HIS A 66 2.59 1.18 -0.73
N PRO A 67 1.59 0.92 -1.58
CA PRO A 67 1.78 0.76 -3.01
C PRO A 67 2.00 2.11 -3.72
N THR A 68 2.95 2.92 -3.22
CA THR A 68 3.27 4.26 -3.74
C THR A 68 4.76 4.40 -4.00
N THR A 69 5.11 5.13 -5.07
CA THR A 69 6.51 5.36 -5.48
C THR A 69 7.32 6.00 -4.37
N GLY A 70 6.75 6.99 -3.66
CA GLY A 70 7.41 7.63 -2.52
C GLY A 70 7.74 6.67 -1.37
N CYS A 71 6.87 5.70 -1.06
CA CYS A 71 7.21 4.69 -0.05
C CYS A 71 8.27 3.70 -0.54
N TYR A 72 8.24 3.33 -1.82
CA TYR A 72 9.27 2.51 -2.45
C TYR A 72 10.65 3.19 -2.36
N ASP A 73 10.76 4.45 -2.79
CA ASP A 73 12.02 5.20 -2.79
C ASP A 73 12.60 5.34 -1.39
N LEU A 74 11.74 5.61 -0.39
CA LEU A 74 12.14 5.64 1.02
C LEU A 74 12.67 4.28 1.48
N ALA A 75 12.03 3.18 1.08
CA ALA A 75 12.44 1.83 1.46
C ALA A 75 13.79 1.46 0.83
N VAL A 76 14.03 1.80 -0.44
CA VAL A 76 15.31 1.60 -1.12
C VAL A 76 16.41 2.42 -0.44
N ARG A 77 16.20 3.74 -0.31
CA ARG A 77 17.18 4.67 0.28
C ARG A 77 17.62 4.24 1.69
N ARG A 78 16.68 3.71 2.48
CA ARG A 78 16.92 3.29 3.87
C ARG A 78 17.41 1.83 4.00
N LYS A 79 17.59 1.12 2.88
CA LYS A 79 17.87 -0.33 2.85
C LYS A 79 16.86 -1.13 3.69
N ALA A 80 15.59 -0.71 3.67
CA ALA A 80 14.55 -1.24 4.53
C ALA A 80 14.16 -2.68 4.15
N PHE A 81 14.21 -3.02 2.85
CA PHE A 81 13.91 -4.38 2.38
C PHE A 81 14.86 -5.41 2.98
N SER A 82 16.18 -5.19 2.90
CA SER A 82 17.16 -6.13 3.45
C SER A 82 16.96 -6.36 4.95
N ARG A 83 16.67 -5.29 5.70
CA ARG A 83 16.40 -5.37 7.14
C ARG A 83 15.10 -6.10 7.46
N ALA A 84 14.01 -5.73 6.78
CA ALA A 84 12.68 -6.27 7.06
C ALA A 84 12.56 -7.75 6.64
N LEU A 85 13.19 -8.13 5.53
CA LEU A 85 13.18 -9.48 4.99
C LEU A 85 14.33 -10.35 5.52
N ARG A 86 15.24 -9.78 6.34
CA ARG A 86 16.44 -10.45 6.87
C ARG A 86 17.32 -11.04 5.75
N ILE A 87 17.44 -10.31 4.66
CA ILE A 87 18.32 -10.70 3.56
C ILE A 87 19.73 -10.29 3.94
N SER A 88 20.62 -11.28 4.05
CA SER A 88 22.05 -11.03 4.27
C SER A 88 22.61 -10.22 3.10
N PRO A 89 23.32 -9.12 3.33
CA PRO A 89 24.02 -8.40 2.28
C PRO A 89 25.21 -9.24 1.81
N GLY A 90 24.96 -10.17 0.89
CA GLY A 90 26.02 -10.74 0.05
C GLY A 90 26.58 -9.69 -0.89
N ALA A 91 27.67 -10.01 -1.59
CA ALA A 91 28.50 -9.10 -2.38
C ALA A 91 27.78 -8.29 -3.49
N GLY A 92 26.50 -8.57 -3.81
CA GLY A 92 25.74 -7.87 -4.86
C GLY A 92 24.45 -7.18 -4.41
N GLY A 93 24.09 -7.25 -3.13
CA GLY A 93 22.75 -6.84 -2.69
C GLY A 93 21.62 -7.68 -3.32
N VAL A 94 20.37 -7.38 -3.00
CA VAL A 94 19.20 -8.02 -3.61
C VAL A 94 18.39 -6.97 -4.36
N SER A 95 18.06 -7.26 -5.62
CA SER A 95 17.30 -6.33 -6.45
C SER A 95 15.90 -6.13 -5.87
N SER A 96 15.42 -4.89 -5.88
CA SER A 96 14.02 -4.56 -5.55
C SER A 96 13.28 -3.94 -6.74
N ALA A 97 13.84 -4.05 -7.95
CA ALA A 97 13.24 -3.54 -9.18
C ALA A 97 11.81 -4.07 -9.42
N PRO A 98 11.50 -5.38 -9.20
CA PRO A 98 10.13 -5.88 -9.43
C PRO A 98 9.07 -5.18 -8.58
N VAL A 99 9.42 -4.76 -7.36
CA VAL A 99 8.50 -3.98 -6.50
C VAL A 99 8.29 -2.58 -7.08
N GLY A 100 9.36 -1.94 -7.56
CA GLY A 100 9.27 -0.60 -8.17
C GLY A 100 8.40 -0.60 -9.43
N GLU A 101 8.59 -1.58 -10.30
CA GLU A 101 7.78 -1.79 -11.51
C GLU A 101 6.30 -1.98 -11.17
N TYR A 102 5.99 -2.82 -10.19
CA TYR A 102 4.62 -3.05 -9.73
C TYR A 102 3.97 -1.79 -9.13
N VAL A 103 4.73 -1.03 -8.32
CA VAL A 103 4.23 0.20 -7.73
C VAL A 103 3.98 1.26 -8.81
N ALA A 104 4.86 1.37 -9.81
CA ALA A 104 4.69 2.29 -10.93
C ALA A 104 3.47 1.91 -11.78
N SER A 105 3.25 0.62 -12.07
CA SER A 105 2.09 0.18 -12.84
C SER A 105 0.78 0.41 -12.10
N ARG A 106 0.76 0.26 -10.76
CA ARG A 106 -0.41 0.64 -9.95
C ARG A 106 -0.69 2.14 -9.92
N ALA A 107 0.35 2.96 -9.87
CA ALA A 107 0.18 4.41 -9.92
C ALA A 107 -0.42 4.85 -11.26
N ALA A 108 -0.07 4.17 -12.35
CA ALA A 108 -0.68 4.40 -13.66
C ALA A 108 -2.11 3.85 -13.78
N ALA A 109 -2.46 2.81 -13.03
CA ALA A 109 -3.76 2.14 -13.07
C ALA A 109 -4.78 2.66 -12.05
N ALA A 110 -4.37 3.46 -11.06
CA ALA A 110 -5.31 4.10 -10.16
C ALA A 110 -6.12 5.14 -10.96
N PRO A 111 -7.47 5.06 -11.01
CA PRO A 111 -8.25 6.14 -11.58
C PRO A 111 -7.93 7.40 -10.77
N HIS A 112 -7.46 8.43 -11.47
CA HIS A 112 -7.40 9.77 -10.94
C HIS A 112 -8.82 10.16 -10.50
N GLU A 113 -9.10 10.14 -9.21
CA GLU A 113 -10.11 11.04 -8.67
C GLU A 113 -9.40 12.39 -8.58
N PRO A 114 -9.72 13.37 -9.44
CA PRO A 114 -9.23 14.72 -9.21
C PRO A 114 -9.80 15.14 -7.85
N SER A 115 -8.92 15.29 -6.86
CA SER A 115 -9.29 15.92 -5.60
C SER A 115 -9.68 17.35 -5.95
N ASP A 116 -10.98 17.62 -6.03
CA ASP A 116 -11.58 18.93 -6.26
C ASP A 116 -10.99 19.95 -5.27
N PRO A 117 -10.19 20.95 -5.71
CA PRO A 117 -9.71 21.98 -4.83
C PRO A 117 -10.53 23.25 -5.07
N THR A 118 -11.85 23.24 -4.86
CA THR A 118 -12.61 24.48 -4.67
C THR A 118 -13.91 24.23 -3.92
N ASP A 119 -13.87 24.24 -2.59
CA ASP A 119 -15.00 24.68 -1.79
C ASP A 119 -14.79 26.16 -1.45
N PRO A 120 -15.47 27.11 -2.12
CA PRO A 120 -15.43 28.52 -1.77
C PRO A 120 -16.57 28.91 -0.81
N LEU A 121 -17.00 28.01 0.09
CA LEU A 121 -17.85 28.39 1.22
C LEU A 121 -16.99 28.98 2.35
N ASN A 122 -16.44 30.16 2.11
CA ASN A 122 -16.25 31.13 3.18
C ASN A 122 -16.86 32.47 2.77
N ARG A 123 -18.19 32.51 2.88
CA ARG A 123 -18.98 33.74 2.97
C ARG A 123 -18.76 34.29 4.39
N ASP A 124 -18.08 35.41 4.53
CA ASP A 124 -18.36 36.40 5.59
C ASP A 124 -17.54 37.67 5.39
N TRP A 125 -18.21 38.78 5.07
CA TRP A 125 -18.11 40.03 5.83
C TRP A 125 -19.07 41.07 5.24
N SER A 126 -20.22 41.20 5.90
CA SER A 126 -21.02 42.41 5.94
C SER A 126 -20.15 43.62 6.29
N ASN A 127 -20.13 44.66 5.47
CA ASN A 127 -20.08 46.02 6.02
C ASN A 127 -20.80 47.03 5.16
N SER A 128 -21.80 47.62 5.79
CA SER A 128 -22.48 48.84 5.43
C SER A 128 -21.51 50.01 5.26
N SER A 129 -21.72 50.85 4.24
CA SER A 129 -21.67 52.32 4.30
C SER A 129 -22.18 52.89 2.98
#